data_AF-X6MV46-F1
#
_entry.id   AF-X6MV46-F1
#
_cell.length_a   1.000
_cell.length_b   1.000
_cell.length_c   1.000
_cell.angle_alpha   90.00
_cell.angle_beta   90.00
_cell.angle_gamma   90.00
#
_symmetry.space_group_name_H-M   'P 1'
#
loop_
_entity.id
_entity.type
_entity.pdbx_description
1 polymer ?
#
loop_
_entity_poly.entity_id
_entity_poly.type
_entity_poly.pdbx_seq_one_letter_code
_entity_poly.pdbx_strand_id
1 'polypeptide(L)'
;MADCQPQQVVISKEAREVLGDLCECKDITGSKVGNMLVTSANPVRRGHFEKLNVTPQLAERIKGYIPLAVRPHLEMPSTLWTGELREVTVLFISLPFDAKRLVHLDEGTSSSGNALTTVQKNIKVLQDVIYKYQGSLNKFLVDDKGSTVMAVFGLPPVAHSNDPSRGVLAALELQKRLTRMTKFSTAALGLASGVVFTGLIGGTIGSRREYTILGNQVNLAARLMGLDQKKFRAAW
;
A
#
# COMPACT_ATOMS: atom_id res chain seq x y z
N MET A 1 -9.93 -27.53 5.63
CA MET A 1 -11.18 -26.77 5.76
C MET A 1 -10.82 -25.42 6.33
N ALA A 2 -11.39 -24.33 5.83
CA ALA A 2 -11.25 -23.05 6.49
C ALA A 2 -11.99 -23.12 7.83
N ASP A 3 -11.41 -22.57 8.90
CA ASP A 3 -12.03 -22.56 10.23
C ASP A 3 -13.30 -21.68 10.28
N CYS A 4 -13.74 -21.09 9.16
CA CYS A 4 -14.76 -20.06 9.11
C CYS A 4 -15.76 -20.35 7.97
N GLN A 5 -17.06 -20.30 8.30
CA GLN A 5 -18.17 -20.27 7.33
C GLN A 5 -18.59 -18.81 7.05
N PRO A 6 -19.30 -18.54 5.95
CA PRO A 6 -19.87 -17.21 5.71
C PRO A 6 -20.64 -16.70 6.92
N GLN A 7 -20.47 -15.40 7.23
CA GLN A 7 -21.07 -14.70 8.39
C GLN A 7 -20.54 -15.09 9.78
N GLN A 8 -19.57 -16.00 9.86
CA GLN A 8 -18.88 -16.29 11.12
C GLN A 8 -17.70 -15.33 11.32
N VAL A 9 -17.42 -15.02 12.59
CA VAL A 9 -16.22 -14.29 13.00
C VAL A 9 -15.35 -15.25 13.79
N VAL A 10 -14.13 -15.45 13.31
CA VAL A 10 -13.15 -16.35 13.92
C VAL A 10 -11.95 -15.53 14.37
N ILE A 11 -11.51 -15.75 15.60
CA ILE A 11 -10.39 -15.06 16.23
C ILE A 11 -9.34 -16.07 16.70
N SER A 12 -8.10 -15.62 16.89
CA SER A 12 -7.07 -16.46 17.53
C SER A 12 -7.26 -16.48 19.05
N LYS A 13 -6.57 -17.39 19.75
CA LYS A 13 -6.61 -17.46 21.22
C LYS A 13 -6.02 -16.21 21.88
N GLU A 14 -4.95 -15.69 21.30
CA GLU A 14 -4.30 -14.46 21.77
C GLU A 14 -5.24 -13.26 21.63
N ALA A 15 -6.01 -13.20 20.53
CA ALA A 15 -7.03 -12.17 20.36
C ALA A 15 -8.16 -12.32 21.40
N ARG A 16 -8.54 -13.55 21.77
CA ARG A 16 -9.54 -13.81 22.83
C ARG A 16 -9.06 -13.29 24.19
N GLU A 17 -7.78 -13.43 24.52
CA GLU A 17 -7.20 -12.91 25.77
C GLU A 17 -7.32 -11.38 25.84
N VAL A 18 -7.01 -10.69 24.74
CA VAL A 18 -7.12 -9.22 24.67
C VAL A 18 -8.57 -8.74 24.71
N LEU A 19 -9.48 -9.44 24.02
CA LEU A 19 -10.87 -9.03 23.93
C LEU A 19 -11.64 -9.27 25.24
N GLY A 20 -11.16 -10.17 26.11
CA GLY A 20 -11.72 -10.37 27.44
C GLY A 20 -13.23 -10.57 27.41
N ASP A 21 -13.97 -9.81 28.20
CA ASP A 21 -15.42 -9.94 28.35
C ASP A 21 -16.22 -9.17 27.27
N LEU A 22 -15.54 -8.57 26.29
CA LEU A 22 -16.22 -7.89 25.17
C LEU A 22 -16.79 -8.88 24.16
N CYS A 23 -16.35 -10.14 24.15
CA CYS A 23 -16.91 -11.16 23.27
C CYS A 23 -16.94 -12.55 23.92
N GLU A 24 -18.01 -13.30 23.65
CA GLU A 24 -18.07 -14.71 23.95
C GLU A 24 -17.54 -15.52 22.77
N CYS A 25 -16.81 -16.58 23.06
CA CYS A 25 -16.18 -17.42 22.04
C CYS A 25 -16.33 -18.90 22.37
N LYS A 26 -16.35 -19.73 21.34
CA LYS A 26 -16.33 -21.19 21.44
C LYS A 26 -15.17 -21.75 20.65
N ASP A 27 -14.58 -22.84 21.14
CA ASP A 27 -13.55 -23.56 20.39
C ASP A 27 -14.11 -24.13 19.09
N ILE A 28 -13.31 -24.07 18.04
CA ILE A 28 -13.65 -24.68 16.75
C ILE A 28 -13.05 -26.09 16.72
N THR A 29 -13.92 -27.11 16.78
CA THR A 29 -13.50 -28.50 16.73
C THR A 29 -12.75 -28.78 15.42
N GLY A 30 -11.51 -29.25 15.52
CA GLY A 30 -10.65 -29.53 14.36
C GLY A 30 -9.89 -28.33 13.80
N SER A 31 -9.91 -27.18 14.48
CA SER A 31 -9.03 -26.05 14.11
C SER A 31 -7.57 -26.47 14.20
N LYS A 32 -6.82 -26.24 13.12
CA LYS A 32 -5.38 -26.59 13.04
C LYS A 32 -4.50 -25.67 13.87
N VAL A 33 -4.96 -24.45 14.14
CA VAL A 33 -4.18 -23.40 14.81
C VAL A 33 -4.86 -22.91 16.09
N GLY A 34 -5.93 -23.60 16.53
CA GLY A 34 -6.61 -23.30 17.79
C GLY A 34 -7.52 -22.07 17.75
N ASN A 35 -7.96 -21.64 16.56
CA ASN A 35 -8.87 -20.51 16.44
C ASN A 35 -10.22 -20.76 17.14
N MET A 36 -10.85 -19.68 17.57
CA MET A 36 -12.13 -19.68 18.27
C MET A 36 -13.20 -18.91 17.49
N LEU A 37 -14.43 -19.40 17.52
CA LEU A 37 -15.59 -18.77 16.91
C LEU A 37 -16.19 -17.76 17.90
N VAL A 38 -16.34 -16.50 17.48
CA VAL A 38 -17.07 -15.48 18.24
C VAL A 38 -18.56 -15.77 18.12
N THR A 39 -19.23 -15.96 19.26
CA THR A 39 -20.68 -16.24 19.31
C THR A 39 -21.49 -15.01 19.63
N SER A 40 -20.92 -14.07 20.37
CA SER A 40 -21.55 -12.78 20.69
C SER A 40 -20.45 -11.74 20.96
N ALA A 41 -20.78 -10.47 20.74
CA ALA A 41 -19.90 -9.36 21.07
C ALA A 41 -20.72 -8.20 21.64
N ASN A 42 -20.25 -7.64 22.74
CA ASN A 42 -20.86 -6.47 23.35
C ASN A 42 -20.57 -5.24 22.48
N PRO A 43 -21.60 -4.49 22.04
CA PRO A 43 -21.39 -3.33 21.19
C PRO A 43 -20.65 -2.24 21.97
N VAL A 44 -19.40 -1.98 21.58
CA VAL A 44 -18.67 -0.81 22.07
C VAL A 44 -19.17 0.41 21.30
N ARG A 45 -19.92 1.29 21.96
CA ARG A 45 -20.16 2.64 21.43
C ARG A 45 -18.83 3.37 21.44
N ARG A 46 -18.15 3.41 20.30
CA ARG A 46 -17.00 4.30 20.13
C ARG A 46 -17.49 5.74 20.31
N GLY A 47 -16.78 6.51 21.13
CA GLY A 47 -16.97 7.95 21.20
C GLY A 47 -16.86 8.53 19.78
N HIS A 48 -17.66 9.56 19.50
CA HIS A 48 -17.50 10.31 18.26
C HIS A 48 -16.08 10.87 18.25
N PHE A 49 -15.28 10.54 17.24
CA PHE A 49 -13.99 11.20 17.09
C PHE A 49 -14.27 12.68 16.83
N GLU A 50 -13.77 13.56 17.69
CA GLU A 50 -13.82 14.99 17.41
C GLU A 50 -13.07 15.25 16.10
N LYS A 51 -13.70 16.01 15.20
CA LYS A 51 -13.03 16.41 13.97
C LYS A 51 -11.81 17.25 14.37
N LEU A 52 -10.64 16.83 13.88
CA LEU A 52 -9.42 17.57 14.07
C LEU A 52 -9.60 19.01 13.55
N ASN A 53 -9.27 20.01 14.37
CA ASN A 53 -9.22 21.39 13.90
C ASN A 53 -8.00 21.57 12.98
N VAL A 54 -8.23 21.61 11.66
CA VAL A 54 -7.15 21.68 10.67
C VAL A 54 -6.76 23.14 10.44
N THR A 55 -5.62 23.55 10.97
CA THR A 55 -5.03 24.87 10.68
C THR A 55 -4.43 24.89 9.27
N PRO A 56 -4.27 26.07 8.62
CA PRO A 56 -3.60 26.18 7.33
C PRO A 56 -2.19 25.57 7.31
N GLN A 57 -1.41 25.74 8.38
CA GLN A 57 -0.07 25.16 8.51
C GLN A 57 -0.12 23.63 8.57
N LEU A 58 -1.11 23.06 9.26
CA LEU A 58 -1.31 21.62 9.29
C LEU A 58 -1.76 21.09 7.92
N ALA A 59 -2.68 21.80 7.26
CA ALA A 59 -3.14 21.48 5.90
C ALA A 59 -1.97 21.37 4.92
N GLU A 60 -1.03 22.33 4.93
CA GLU A 60 0.18 22.28 4.11
C GLU A 60 1.06 21.07 4.43
N ARG A 61 1.24 20.73 5.70
CA ARG A 61 2.06 19.57 6.10
C ARG A 61 1.43 18.24 5.64
N ILE A 62 0.10 18.12 5.67
CA ILE A 62 -0.58 16.88 5.28
C ILE A 62 -0.75 16.72 3.76
N LYS A 63 -0.64 17.81 2.97
CA LYS A 63 -0.65 17.73 1.48
C LYS A 63 0.41 16.77 0.95
N GLY A 64 1.54 16.62 1.65
CA GLY A 64 2.59 15.66 1.32
C GLY A 64 2.12 14.20 1.20
N TYR A 65 1.07 13.82 1.96
CA TYR A 65 0.50 12.48 1.99
C TYR A 65 -0.60 12.27 0.94
N ILE A 66 -0.98 13.32 0.23
CA ILE A 66 -2.00 13.28 -0.81
C ILE A 66 -1.28 13.05 -2.16
N PRO A 67 -1.67 12.01 -2.94
CA PRO A 67 -1.10 11.77 -4.26
C PRO A 67 -1.15 13.01 -5.14
N LEU A 68 -0.10 13.24 -5.94
CA LEU A 68 -0.04 14.42 -6.82
C LEU A 68 -1.26 14.53 -7.75
N ALA A 69 -1.80 13.39 -8.17
CA ALA A 69 -2.99 13.33 -9.00
C ALA A 69 -4.26 13.93 -8.37
N VAL A 70 -4.31 14.02 -7.05
CA VAL A 70 -5.47 14.53 -6.29
C VAL A 70 -5.30 16.00 -5.94
N ARG A 71 -4.06 16.47 -5.77
CA ARG A 71 -3.76 17.81 -5.23
C ARG A 71 -4.45 18.97 -5.97
N PRO A 72 -4.52 19.00 -7.32
CA PRO A 72 -5.20 20.08 -8.04
C PRO A 72 -6.69 20.17 -7.74
N HIS A 73 -7.28 19.09 -7.20
CA HIS A 73 -8.70 18.96 -6.99
C HIS A 73 -9.13 19.12 -5.53
N LEU A 74 -8.20 19.36 -4.60
CA LEU A 74 -8.50 19.47 -3.17
C LEU A 74 -9.42 20.64 -2.82
N GLU A 75 -9.29 21.74 -3.56
CA GLU A 75 -10.10 22.95 -3.40
C GLU A 75 -11.38 22.91 -4.24
N MET A 76 -11.59 21.87 -5.05
CA MET A 76 -12.77 21.80 -5.91
C MET A 76 -14.02 21.45 -5.10
N PRO A 77 -15.13 22.20 -5.27
CA PRO A 77 -16.37 21.94 -4.53
C PRO A 77 -17.09 20.66 -4.98
N SER A 78 -16.69 20.07 -6.11
CA SER A 78 -17.29 18.86 -6.67
C SER A 78 -16.30 17.70 -6.72
N THR A 79 -16.84 16.47 -6.70
CA THR A 79 -16.09 15.24 -6.94
C THR A 79 -16.23 14.73 -8.36
N LEU A 80 -16.78 15.53 -9.30
CA LEU A 80 -17.02 15.10 -10.69
C LEU A 80 -15.75 14.78 -11.47
N TRP A 81 -14.60 15.28 -11.01
CA TRP A 81 -13.28 14.96 -11.56
C TRP A 81 -12.81 13.53 -11.23
N THR A 82 -13.53 12.82 -10.36
CA THR A 82 -13.18 11.48 -9.88
C THR A 82 -14.11 10.43 -10.48
N GLY A 83 -13.69 9.17 -10.52
CA GLY A 83 -14.53 8.07 -11.00
C GLY A 83 -14.54 7.96 -12.52
N GLU A 84 -13.35 7.84 -13.12
CA GLU A 84 -13.18 7.72 -14.57
C GLU A 84 -12.62 6.34 -14.95
N LEU A 85 -12.98 5.88 -16.15
CA LEU A 85 -12.25 4.81 -16.82
C LEU A 85 -11.15 5.43 -17.67
N ARG A 86 -9.91 5.03 -17.42
CA ARG A 86 -8.74 5.66 -18.02
C ARG A 86 -7.68 4.64 -18.38
N GLU A 87 -7.03 4.86 -19.51
CA GLU A 87 -5.81 4.16 -19.87
C GLU A 87 -4.63 4.66 -19.04
N VAL A 88 -3.99 3.75 -18.30
CA VAL A 88 -2.84 4.04 -17.45
C VAL A 88 -1.75 3.00 -17.66
N THR A 89 -0.55 3.27 -17.14
CA THR A 89 0.49 2.26 -16.93
C THR A 89 0.74 2.10 -15.43
N VAL A 90 0.50 0.91 -14.90
CA VAL A 90 0.72 0.56 -13.50
C VAL A 90 2.09 -0.07 -13.34
N LEU A 91 2.86 0.38 -12.36
CA LEU A 91 4.15 -0.17 -11.97
C LEU A 91 4.09 -0.61 -10.50
N PHE A 92 4.25 -1.90 -10.27
CA PHE A 92 4.45 -2.49 -8.95
C PHE A 92 5.94 -2.73 -8.70
N ILE A 93 6.41 -2.35 -7.52
CA ILE A 93 7.80 -2.43 -7.10
C ILE A 93 7.88 -3.12 -5.75
N SER A 94 8.63 -4.21 -5.65
CA SER A 94 8.96 -4.82 -4.38
C SER A 94 10.30 -4.31 -3.87
N LEU A 95 10.31 -3.86 -2.63
CA LEU A 95 11.52 -3.44 -1.94
C LEU A 95 12.13 -4.61 -1.16
N PRO A 96 13.47 -4.69 -1.06
CA PRO A 96 14.18 -5.83 -0.46
C PRO A 96 14.19 -5.83 1.08
N PHE A 97 13.14 -5.31 1.71
CA PHE A 97 12.94 -5.37 3.15
C PHE A 97 11.49 -5.76 3.48
N ASP A 98 11.33 -6.51 4.55
CA ASP A 98 10.05 -6.90 5.12
C ASP A 98 9.95 -6.42 6.57
N ALA A 99 8.79 -6.58 7.20
CA ALA A 99 8.58 -6.17 8.57
C ALA A 99 9.59 -6.79 9.55
N LYS A 100 9.98 -8.06 9.35
CA LYS A 100 10.95 -8.75 10.22
C LYS A 100 12.34 -8.13 10.13
N ARG A 101 12.81 -7.86 8.91
CA ARG A 101 14.09 -7.19 8.66
C ARG A 101 14.12 -5.77 9.21
N LEU A 102 12.99 -5.05 9.16
CA LEU A 102 12.90 -3.70 9.74
C LEU A 102 13.03 -3.71 11.26
N VAL A 103 12.44 -4.70 11.95
CA VAL A 103 12.57 -4.85 13.42
C VAL A 103 14.02 -5.14 13.81
N HIS A 104 14.68 -6.09 13.13
CA HIS A 104 16.09 -6.42 13.43
C HIS A 104 17.08 -5.27 13.15
N LEU A 105 16.77 -4.40 12.19
CA LEU A 105 17.56 -3.19 11.93
C LEU A 105 17.43 -2.13 13.03
N ASP A 106 16.40 -2.22 13.88
CA ASP A 106 16.16 -1.29 14.99
C ASP A 106 16.74 -1.79 16.32
N GLU A 107 16.87 -3.11 16.48
CA GLU A 107 17.46 -3.77 17.67
C GLU A 107 19.00 -3.65 17.73
N GLY A 108 19.67 -3.31 16.62
CA GLY A 108 21.12 -3.18 16.54
C GLY A 108 21.66 -1.82 16.99
N THR A 109 22.20 -1.74 18.22
CA THR A 109 22.87 -0.56 18.82
C THR A 109 24.24 -0.23 18.21
N SER A 110 24.40 -0.22 16.88
CA SER A 110 25.72 0.02 16.25
C SER A 110 25.64 0.87 14.98
N SER A 111 25.82 2.19 15.15
CA SER A 111 26.48 3.18 14.28
C SER A 111 26.30 3.16 12.74
N SER A 112 25.37 2.38 12.17
CA SER A 112 25.28 2.12 10.72
C SER A 112 23.95 2.51 10.07
N GLY A 113 23.07 3.21 10.82
CA GLY A 113 21.78 3.72 10.36
C GLY A 113 20.59 2.86 10.81
N ASN A 114 19.56 3.50 11.36
CA ASN A 114 18.33 2.83 11.80
C ASN A 114 17.42 2.44 10.62
N ALA A 115 16.50 1.50 10.86
CA ALA A 115 15.55 0.98 9.86
C ALA A 115 14.80 2.10 9.11
N LEU A 116 14.38 3.14 9.85
CA LEU A 116 13.68 4.31 9.32
C LEU A 116 14.50 5.06 8.27
N THR A 117 15.80 5.26 8.52
CA THR A 117 16.69 5.95 7.57
C THR A 117 16.81 5.15 6.27
N THR A 118 16.86 3.83 6.36
CA THR A 118 16.91 2.94 5.18
C THR A 118 15.61 3.01 4.39
N VAL A 119 14.45 2.94 5.04
CA VAL A 119 13.14 3.09 4.38
C VAL A 119 13.06 4.46 3.71
N GLN A 120 13.40 5.53 4.44
CA GLN A 120 13.33 6.90 3.92
C GLN A 120 14.22 7.09 2.68
N LYS A 121 15.44 6.55 2.67
CA LYS A 121 16.34 6.60 1.50
C LYS A 121 15.72 5.89 0.29
N ASN A 122 15.12 4.71 0.48
CA ASN A 122 14.46 3.96 -0.60
C ASN A 122 13.24 4.72 -1.15
N ILE A 123 12.37 5.22 -0.26
CA ILE A 123 11.19 6.01 -0.65
C ILE A 123 11.61 7.28 -1.40
N LYS A 124 12.67 7.96 -0.98
CA LYS A 124 13.19 9.13 -1.70
C LYS A 124 13.60 8.78 -3.12
N VAL A 125 14.36 7.69 -3.32
CA VAL A 125 14.76 7.25 -4.67
C VAL A 125 13.55 6.86 -5.52
N LEU A 126 12.56 6.19 -4.93
CA LEU A 126 11.31 5.87 -5.60
C LEU A 126 10.61 7.13 -6.10
N GLN A 127 10.40 8.09 -5.20
CA GLN A 127 9.76 9.36 -5.51
C GLN A 127 10.54 10.12 -6.59
N ASP A 128 11.85 10.29 -6.42
CA ASP A 128 12.70 10.99 -7.39
C ASP A 128 12.53 10.42 -8.81
N VAL A 129 12.58 9.10 -8.96
CA VAL A 129 12.49 8.46 -10.28
C VAL A 129 11.07 8.47 -10.81
N ILE A 130 10.07 8.09 -10.02
CA ILE A 130 8.67 8.06 -10.45
C ILE A 130 8.25 9.45 -10.93
N TYR A 131 8.57 10.50 -10.17
CA TYR A 131 8.21 11.87 -10.51
C TYR A 131 9.06 12.44 -11.65
N LYS A 132 10.32 12.03 -11.82
CA LYS A 132 11.14 12.37 -13.00
C LYS A 132 10.48 11.93 -14.30
N TYR A 133 9.87 10.74 -14.33
CA TYR A 133 9.12 10.24 -15.48
C TYR A 133 7.64 10.65 -15.46
N GLN A 134 7.27 11.55 -14.56
CA GLN A 134 5.95 12.13 -14.40
C GLN A 134 4.84 11.12 -14.07
N GLY A 135 5.19 10.04 -13.36
CA GLY A 135 4.22 9.16 -12.71
C GLY A 135 3.77 9.70 -11.35
N SER A 136 2.80 9.03 -10.74
CA SER A 136 2.38 9.30 -9.36
C SER A 136 2.57 8.08 -8.48
N LEU A 137 3.20 8.26 -7.31
CA LEU A 137 3.17 7.25 -6.26
C LEU A 137 1.75 7.21 -5.68
N ASN A 138 1.16 6.01 -5.58
CA ASN A 138 -0.21 5.84 -5.09
C ASN A 138 -0.24 5.11 -3.74
N LYS A 139 0.37 3.92 -3.63
CA LYS A 139 0.38 3.14 -2.39
C LYS A 139 1.79 2.68 -2.02
N PHE A 140 2.04 2.65 -0.72
CA PHE A 140 3.14 1.91 -0.10
C PHE A 140 2.53 0.99 0.95
N LEU A 141 2.80 -0.31 0.84
CA LEU A 141 2.23 -1.34 1.68
C LEU A 141 3.35 -2.24 2.18
N VAL A 142 3.28 -2.66 3.43
CA VAL A 142 4.15 -3.69 4.00
C VAL A 142 3.26 -4.78 4.54
N ASP A 143 3.39 -5.98 4.01
CA ASP A 143 2.64 -7.17 4.42
C ASP A 143 3.60 -8.36 4.66
N ASP A 144 3.02 -9.55 4.86
CA ASP A 144 3.76 -10.80 5.06
C ASP A 144 4.61 -11.21 3.84
N LYS A 145 4.28 -10.68 2.65
CA LYS A 145 5.02 -10.90 1.41
C LYS A 145 6.11 -9.85 1.21
N GLY A 146 6.17 -8.82 2.04
CA GLY A 146 7.24 -7.83 2.09
C GLY A 146 6.73 -6.41 1.79
N SER A 147 7.65 -5.54 1.38
CA SER A 147 7.33 -4.14 1.10
C SER A 147 7.05 -3.93 -0.38
N THR A 148 5.92 -3.30 -0.69
CA THR A 148 5.42 -3.07 -2.05
C THR A 148 5.04 -1.62 -2.27
N VAL A 149 5.44 -1.06 -3.41
CA VAL A 149 5.04 0.27 -3.87
C VAL A 149 4.26 0.14 -5.17
N MET A 150 3.18 0.89 -5.28
CA MET A 150 2.41 1.05 -6.51
C MET A 150 2.57 2.48 -7.03
N ALA A 151 3.09 2.60 -8.25
CA ALA A 151 3.16 3.82 -9.03
C ALA A 151 2.25 3.71 -10.25
N VAL A 152 1.69 4.84 -10.70
CA VAL A 152 0.79 4.88 -11.86
C VAL A 152 1.16 6.06 -12.75
N PHE A 153 1.28 5.81 -14.04
CA PHE A 153 1.52 6.80 -15.09
C PHE A 153 0.21 6.99 -15.87
N GLY A 154 -0.08 8.23 -16.28
CA GLY A 154 -1.32 8.56 -16.97
C GLY A 154 -2.42 9.15 -16.09
N LEU A 155 -2.19 9.34 -14.79
CA LEU A 155 -3.19 9.97 -13.93
C LEU A 155 -3.23 11.49 -14.15
N PRO A 156 -4.42 12.13 -14.19
CA PRO A 156 -4.53 13.59 -14.21
C PRO A 156 -3.76 14.22 -13.03
N PRO A 157 -3.16 15.41 -13.19
CA PRO A 157 -3.14 16.23 -14.40
C PRO A 157 -2.02 15.83 -15.39
N VAL A 158 -1.33 14.71 -15.14
CA VAL A 158 -0.08 14.33 -15.79
C VAL A 158 -0.29 13.04 -16.58
N ALA A 159 -0.85 13.19 -17.78
CA ALA A 159 -1.15 12.09 -18.68
C ALA A 159 -0.54 12.31 -20.07
N HIS A 160 0.01 11.25 -20.65
CA HIS A 160 0.71 11.28 -21.92
C HIS A 160 0.40 10.04 -22.76
N SER A 161 0.41 10.18 -24.08
CA SER A 161 0.29 9.01 -24.98
C SER A 161 1.44 8.02 -24.83
N ASN A 162 2.59 8.45 -24.30
CA ASN A 162 3.78 7.63 -24.10
C ASN A 162 3.99 7.15 -22.65
N ASP A 163 2.96 7.17 -21.80
CA ASP A 163 3.02 6.65 -20.43
C ASP A 163 3.53 5.20 -20.29
N PRO A 164 3.23 4.27 -21.23
CA PRO A 164 3.86 2.95 -21.21
C PRO A 164 5.39 3.02 -21.28
N SER A 165 5.93 3.86 -22.17
CA SER A 165 7.38 4.04 -22.31
C SER A 165 7.99 4.69 -21.07
N ARG A 166 7.31 5.68 -20.49
CA ARG A 166 7.72 6.35 -19.25
C ARG A 166 7.79 5.37 -18.07
N GLY A 167 6.79 4.50 -17.93
CA GLY A 167 6.76 3.45 -16.92
C GLY A 167 7.95 2.49 -17.06
N VAL A 168 8.26 2.05 -18.27
CA VAL A 168 9.42 1.18 -18.54
C VAL A 168 10.74 1.88 -18.21
N LEU A 169 10.92 3.13 -18.62
CA LEU A 169 12.14 3.90 -18.32
C LEU A 169 12.31 4.15 -16.82
N ALA A 170 11.22 4.44 -16.11
CA ALA A 170 11.21 4.56 -14.66
C ALA A 170 11.61 3.24 -13.99
N ALA A 171 11.04 2.11 -14.42
CA ALA A 171 11.39 0.79 -13.93
C ALA A 171 12.89 0.47 -14.12
N LEU A 172 13.44 0.75 -15.30
CA LEU A 172 14.87 0.54 -15.58
C LEU A 172 15.78 1.40 -14.69
N GLU A 173 15.43 2.66 -14.47
CA GLU A 173 16.21 3.55 -13.61
C GLU A 173 16.10 3.15 -12.13
N LEU A 174 14.89 2.80 -11.67
CA LEU A 174 14.67 2.26 -10.32
C LEU A 174 15.51 1.02 -10.09
N GLN A 175 15.52 0.08 -11.04
CA GLN A 175 16.32 -1.13 -10.92
C GLN A 175 17.80 -0.82 -10.72
N LYS A 176 18.35 0.10 -11.51
CA LYS A 176 19.75 0.53 -11.39
C LYS A 176 20.03 1.24 -10.07
N ARG A 177 19.17 2.17 -9.64
CA ARG A 177 19.42 2.97 -8.42
C ARG A 177 19.23 2.15 -7.15
N LEU A 178 18.19 1.33 -7.08
CA LEU A 178 17.93 0.48 -5.91
C LEU A 178 19.02 -0.58 -5.74
N THR A 179 19.43 -1.26 -6.82
CA THR A 179 20.52 -2.26 -6.77
C THR A 179 21.84 -1.67 -6.27
N ARG A 180 22.15 -0.41 -6.60
CA ARG A 180 23.35 0.27 -6.06
C ARG A 180 23.26 0.57 -4.57
N MET A 181 22.05 0.75 -4.04
CA MET A 181 21.82 1.02 -2.63
C MET A 181 21.82 -0.26 -1.78
N THR A 182 21.37 -1.38 -2.36
CA THR A 182 21.20 -2.64 -1.67
C THR A 182 22.25 -3.63 -2.16
N LYS A 183 23.28 -3.91 -1.34
CA LYS A 183 24.30 -4.92 -1.66
C LYS A 183 23.75 -6.35 -1.86
N PHE A 184 22.47 -6.59 -1.56
CA PHE A 184 21.91 -7.93 -1.37
C PHE A 184 20.64 -8.25 -2.15
N SER A 185 20.08 -7.35 -2.98
CA SER A 185 19.02 -7.73 -3.94
C SER A 185 18.58 -6.59 -4.84
N THR A 186 18.27 -6.98 -6.07
CA THR A 186 17.47 -6.25 -7.05
C THR A 186 16.00 -6.16 -6.60
N ALA A 187 15.38 -5.00 -6.81
CA ALA A 187 13.93 -4.87 -6.66
C ALA A 187 13.22 -5.77 -7.68
N ALA A 188 12.08 -6.34 -7.29
CA ALA A 188 11.21 -7.04 -8.23
C ALA A 188 10.20 -6.06 -8.82
N LEU A 189 9.98 -6.12 -10.14
CA LEU A 189 9.17 -5.14 -10.85
C LEU A 189 8.07 -5.82 -11.67
N GLY A 190 6.90 -5.19 -11.75
CA GLY A 190 5.81 -5.64 -12.60
C GLY A 190 5.08 -4.46 -13.22
N LEU A 191 4.87 -4.50 -14.53
CA LEU A 191 4.23 -3.44 -15.28
C LEU A 191 3.07 -3.97 -16.12
N ALA A 192 1.98 -3.22 -16.18
CA ALA A 192 0.89 -3.48 -17.12
C ALA A 192 0.21 -2.17 -17.48
N SER A 193 -0.21 -2.05 -18.74
CA SER A 193 -0.89 -0.88 -19.28
C SER A 193 -2.29 -1.24 -19.77
N GLY A 194 -3.24 -0.34 -19.61
CA GLY A 194 -4.58 -0.48 -20.15
C GLY A 194 -5.62 0.25 -19.32
N VAL A 195 -6.89 0.05 -19.67
CA VAL A 195 -8.02 0.75 -19.04
C VAL A 195 -8.26 0.22 -17.63
N VAL A 196 -8.33 1.16 -16.68
CA VAL A 196 -8.64 0.92 -15.27
C VAL A 196 -9.65 1.96 -14.79
N PHE A 197 -10.35 1.65 -13.70
CA PHE A 197 -11.09 2.64 -12.94
C PHE A 197 -10.14 3.44 -12.03
N THR A 198 -10.26 4.76 -12.02
CA THR A 198 -9.59 5.64 -11.07
C THR A 198 -10.62 6.51 -10.34
N GLY A 199 -10.49 6.68 -9.04
CA GLY A 199 -11.39 7.55 -8.31
C GLY A 199 -11.27 7.52 -6.80
N LEU A 200 -11.95 8.45 -6.15
CA LEU A 200 -12.11 8.48 -4.69
C LEU A 200 -13.06 7.36 -4.25
N ILE A 201 -12.55 6.47 -3.40
CA ILE A 201 -13.33 5.37 -2.78
C ILE A 201 -13.34 5.58 -1.27
N GLY A 202 -14.50 5.41 -0.63
CA GLY A 202 -14.68 5.55 0.81
C GLY A 202 -16.03 6.16 1.17
N GLY A 203 -16.11 6.83 2.32
CA GLY A 203 -17.37 7.40 2.82
C GLY A 203 -17.80 8.68 2.10
N THR A 204 -18.72 9.47 2.68
CA THR A 204 -19.20 10.77 2.16
C THR A 204 -18.20 11.92 2.35
N ILE A 205 -18.48 13.11 1.80
CA ILE A 205 -17.60 14.30 1.95
C ILE A 205 -17.41 14.59 3.44
N GLY A 206 -16.18 14.81 3.86
CA GLY A 206 -15.83 14.99 5.28
C GLY A 206 -15.60 13.70 6.06
N SER A 207 -15.63 12.53 5.41
CA SER A 207 -15.22 11.24 5.97
C SER A 207 -14.00 10.66 5.25
N ARG A 208 -13.49 9.51 5.72
CA ARG A 208 -12.28 8.89 5.16
C ARG A 208 -12.51 8.36 3.75
N ARG A 209 -11.66 8.81 2.81
CA ARG A 209 -11.62 8.39 1.41
C ARG A 209 -10.19 8.27 0.92
N GLU A 210 -9.98 7.45 -0.11
CA GLU A 210 -8.69 7.29 -0.81
C GLU A 210 -8.87 7.36 -2.31
N TYR A 211 -7.93 8.04 -2.99
CA TYR A 211 -7.84 7.94 -4.44
C TYR A 211 -7.23 6.61 -4.83
N THR A 212 -8.03 5.79 -5.48
CA THR A 212 -7.76 4.37 -5.72
C THR A 212 -7.83 4.08 -7.21
N ILE A 213 -7.03 3.10 -7.63
CA ILE A 213 -7.00 2.58 -8.99
C ILE A 213 -7.39 1.10 -8.93
N LEU A 214 -8.38 0.70 -9.71
CA LEU A 214 -8.93 -0.66 -9.75
C LEU A 214 -9.00 -1.16 -11.19
N GLY A 215 -8.56 -2.38 -11.43
CA GLY A 215 -8.71 -3.01 -12.73
C GLY A 215 -7.78 -4.20 -12.94
N ASN A 216 -8.02 -4.94 -14.03
CA ASN A 216 -7.24 -6.13 -14.36
C ASN A 216 -5.75 -5.82 -14.53
N GLN A 217 -5.41 -4.63 -15.03
CA GLN A 217 -4.00 -4.23 -15.21
C GLN A 217 -3.29 -3.94 -13.89
N VAL A 218 -4.00 -3.48 -12.85
CA VAL A 218 -3.45 -3.37 -11.50
C VAL A 218 -3.07 -4.77 -10.98
N ASN A 219 -3.99 -5.73 -11.14
CA ASN A 219 -3.78 -7.11 -10.70
C ASN A 219 -2.68 -7.82 -11.51
N LEU A 220 -2.61 -7.57 -12.82
CA LEU A 220 -1.59 -8.13 -13.69
C LEU A 220 -0.20 -7.60 -13.33
N ALA A 221 -0.04 -6.28 -13.15
CA ALA A 221 1.22 -5.69 -12.73
C ALA A 221 1.71 -6.26 -11.39
N ALA A 222 0.81 -6.41 -10.41
CA ALA A 222 1.14 -7.06 -9.14
C ALA A 222 1.57 -8.53 -9.31
N ARG A 223 0.89 -9.29 -10.19
CA ARG A 223 1.24 -10.68 -10.48
C ARG A 223 2.60 -10.80 -11.15
N LEU A 224 2.91 -9.92 -12.11
CA LEU A 224 4.20 -9.90 -12.81
C LEU A 224 5.34 -9.62 -11.84
N MET A 225 5.18 -8.65 -10.92
CA MET A 225 6.14 -8.40 -9.84
C MET A 225 6.34 -9.66 -8.97
N GLY A 226 5.26 -10.36 -8.63
CA GLY A 226 5.31 -11.59 -7.84
C GLY A 226 6.04 -12.75 -8.52
N LEU A 227 6.02 -12.86 -9.85
CA LEU A 227 6.79 -13.86 -10.59
C LEU A 227 8.30 -13.60 -10.47
N ASP A 228 8.69 -12.34 -10.49
CA ASP A 228 10.08 -11.91 -10.34
C ASP A 228 10.58 -12.13 -8.90
N GLN A 229 9.77 -11.77 -7.88
CA GLN A 229 10.07 -12.06 -6.47
C GLN A 229 10.34 -13.54 -6.20
N LYS A 230 9.55 -14.44 -6.81
CA LYS A 230 9.70 -15.91 -6.62
C LYS A 230 11.03 -16.42 -7.15
N LYS A 231 11.50 -15.92 -8.29
CA LYS A 231 12.81 -16.27 -8.84
C LYS A 231 13.93 -15.90 -7.88
N PHE A 232 13.83 -14.72 -7.25
CA PHE A 232 14.81 -14.31 -6.26
C PHE A 232 14.75 -15.19 -5.01
N ARG A 233 13.57 -15.46 -4.45
CA ARG A 233 13.47 -16.29 -3.23
C ARG A 233 13.90 -17.75 -3.41
N ALA A 234 13.80 -18.30 -4.62
CA ALA A 234 14.23 -19.67 -4.90
C ALA A 234 15.74 -19.80 -5.20
N ALA A 235 16.44 -18.69 -5.42
CA ALA A 235 17.87 -18.66 -5.71
C ALA A 235 18.75 -18.51 -4.45
N TRP A 236 18.15 -18.58 -3.26
CA TRP A 236 18.82 -18.53 -1.94
C TRP A 236 18.37 -19.70 -1.08
#